data_AF-A0A7J2VC59-F1
#
_entry.id   AF-A0A7J2VC59-F1
#
_cell.length_a   1.000
_cell.length_b   1.000
_cell.length_c   1.000
_cell.angle_alpha   90.00
_cell.angle_beta   90.00
_cell.angle_gamma   90.00
#
_symmetry.space_group_name_H-M   'P 1'
#
loop_
_entity.id
_entity.type
_entity.pdbx_description
1 polymer ?
#
loop_
_entity_poly.entity_id
_entity_poly.type
_entity_poly.pdbx_seq_one_letter_code
_entity_poly.pdbx_strand_id
1 'polypeptide(L)'
;MSVSNQNPPEDPLKIYVYGLKFTRTSYLPIAIPFILLLTSTVFLSIGIPSLLETYLRRGMGEVTSESMFKTLFFNWGLVLLGGYTIASAFSSYYLLKRLFKHIYDSAVTTYYYTGRSSLESLVNILDYEFKKHTLPAPTTGLILSILTAGIAYPVLLLISESALRDHALIEEKTLLKTQITNTRREIDIAVDIALLIVTLGAYGLYIALRYMRVYNKHYELIHSSHPNPPSQLLQGNISIETTPSTYSLLLTIVIITPLITTIYSILGLTPLISIPISSGIILGASIFTMGKKGARKAILTAFTLLYIVLISGFITGLLQSGSFGSYYESIERNLSRYAGIEDPLLQILVIYLNNFSIAISATIPIIGQYYLASGVYNAGLVIGYVLSTNTGRSLDVLRLLLLPHTLMEILAYSIIASSSTYLLSNQRVFIKLLLLGLIVLFLAPLVEEATILILK
;
A
#
# COMPACT_ATOMS: atom_id res chain seq x y z
N MET A 1 -19.97 -58.03 47.48
CA MET A 1 -19.69 -57.54 46.11
C MET A 1 -19.35 -56.06 46.21
N SER A 2 -18.07 -55.72 46.24
CA SER A 2 -17.61 -54.34 46.22
C SER A 2 -17.74 -53.81 44.79
N VAL A 3 -18.72 -52.93 44.57
CA VAL A 3 -18.81 -52.13 43.35
C VAL A 3 -17.51 -51.34 43.27
N SER A 4 -16.65 -51.68 42.30
CA SER A 4 -15.45 -50.92 42.05
C SER A 4 -15.88 -49.49 41.69
N ASN A 5 -15.40 -48.52 42.48
CA ASN A 5 -15.39 -47.12 42.09
C ASN A 5 -14.48 -46.99 40.86
N GLN A 6 -15.00 -47.37 39.69
CA GLN A 6 -14.43 -46.93 38.43
C GLN A 6 -14.73 -45.44 38.36
N ASN A 7 -13.70 -44.62 38.58
CA ASN A 7 -13.77 -43.20 38.25
C ASN A 7 -14.38 -43.09 36.84
N PRO A 8 -15.42 -42.25 36.64
CA PRO A 8 -16.00 -42.09 35.32
C PRO A 8 -14.89 -41.75 34.33
N PRO A 9 -14.93 -42.28 33.09
CA PRO A 9 -13.92 -42.01 32.10
C PRO A 9 -13.76 -40.50 31.96
N GLU A 10 -12.53 -40.01 32.14
CA GLU A 10 -12.23 -38.60 31.99
C GLU A 10 -12.74 -38.10 30.64
N ASP A 11 -13.49 -37.00 30.66
CA ASP A 11 -14.08 -36.38 29.48
C ASP A 11 -13.00 -36.18 28.39
N PRO A 12 -13.09 -36.86 27.22
CA PRO A 12 -12.05 -36.82 26.19
C PRO A 12 -11.72 -35.41 25.72
N LEU A 13 -12.71 -34.51 25.72
CA LEU A 13 -12.50 -33.10 25.36
C LEU A 13 -11.69 -32.37 26.43
N LYS A 14 -11.89 -32.69 27.72
CA LYS A 14 -11.09 -32.14 28.81
C LYS A 14 -9.63 -32.55 28.67
N ILE A 15 -9.36 -33.83 28.41
CA ILE A 15 -7.99 -34.33 28.17
C ILE A 15 -7.36 -33.59 27.00
N TYR A 16 -8.10 -33.44 25.90
CA TYR A 16 -7.65 -32.72 24.72
C TYR A 16 -7.32 -31.25 25.03
N VAL A 17 -8.26 -30.51 25.63
CA VAL A 17 -8.10 -29.08 25.96
C VAL A 17 -6.94 -28.87 26.93
N TYR A 18 -6.81 -29.68 27.97
CA TYR A 18 -5.71 -29.56 28.95
C TYR A 18 -4.34 -29.93 28.37
N GLY A 19 -4.32 -30.67 27.26
CA GLY A 19 -3.10 -31.00 26.52
C GLY A 19 -2.64 -29.91 25.55
N LEU A 20 -3.48 -28.90 25.27
CA LEU A 20 -3.14 -27.82 24.35
C LEU A 20 -2.06 -26.91 24.94
N LYS A 21 -1.17 -26.41 24.06
CA LYS A 21 -0.09 -25.49 24.44
C LYS A 21 -0.15 -24.26 23.55
N PHE A 22 -0.71 -23.19 24.09
CA PHE A 22 -0.64 -21.87 23.48
C PHE A 22 0.77 -21.30 23.67
N THR A 23 1.29 -20.61 22.66
CA THR A 23 2.67 -20.07 22.70
C THR A 23 2.73 -18.71 22.03
N ARG A 24 3.51 -17.80 22.60
CA ARG A 24 3.78 -16.47 22.03
C ARG A 24 4.49 -16.55 20.68
N THR A 25 4.14 -15.67 19.76
CA THR A 25 4.83 -15.56 18.47
C THR A 25 6.09 -14.72 18.58
N SER A 26 7.12 -15.07 17.81
CA SER A 26 8.38 -14.35 17.76
C SER A 26 8.42 -13.40 16.56
N TYR A 27 9.10 -12.26 16.73
CA TYR A 27 9.23 -11.24 15.70
C TYR A 27 10.10 -11.70 14.52
N LEU A 28 11.23 -12.35 14.82
CA LEU A 28 12.30 -12.59 13.85
C LEU A 28 11.85 -13.37 12.60
N PRO A 29 11.11 -14.51 12.71
CA PRO A 29 10.65 -15.24 11.53
C PRO A 29 9.71 -14.45 10.64
N ILE A 30 9.06 -13.40 11.16
CA ILE A 30 8.14 -12.54 10.42
C ILE A 30 8.90 -11.34 9.81
N ALA A 31 9.95 -10.89 10.47
CA ALA A 31 10.71 -9.71 10.06
C ALA A 31 11.82 -9.99 9.03
N ILE A 32 12.43 -11.19 9.04
CA ILE A 32 13.56 -11.55 8.15
C ILE A 32 13.28 -11.21 6.67
N PRO A 33 12.11 -11.53 6.08
CA PRO A 33 11.84 -11.17 4.70
C PRO A 33 11.98 -9.66 4.46
N PHE A 34 11.47 -8.82 5.35
CA PHE A 34 11.56 -7.36 5.20
C PHE A 34 12.99 -6.83 5.37
N ILE A 35 13.82 -7.45 6.21
CA ILE A 35 15.25 -7.12 6.32
C ILE A 35 15.94 -7.40 4.99
N LEU A 36 15.67 -8.56 4.38
CA LEU A 36 16.24 -8.94 3.08
C LEU A 36 15.73 -8.06 1.94
N LEU A 37 14.43 -7.72 1.93
CA LEU A 37 13.82 -6.83 0.95
C LEU A 37 14.44 -5.42 1.03
N LEU A 38 14.54 -4.86 2.24
CA LEU A 38 15.12 -3.53 2.45
C LEU A 38 16.58 -3.50 1.96
N THR A 39 17.38 -4.49 2.37
CA THR A 39 18.79 -4.58 1.97
C THR A 39 18.91 -4.78 0.46
N SER A 40 18.12 -5.67 -0.14
CA SER A 40 18.08 -5.88 -1.59
C SER A 40 17.74 -4.59 -2.33
N THR A 41 16.73 -3.86 -1.87
CA THR A 41 16.27 -2.64 -2.55
C THR A 41 17.33 -1.53 -2.51
N VAL A 42 18.05 -1.37 -1.39
CA VAL A 42 19.19 -0.44 -1.30
C VAL A 42 20.27 -0.82 -2.33
N PHE A 43 20.65 -2.10 -2.38
CA PHE A 43 21.67 -2.59 -3.31
C PHE A 43 21.26 -2.43 -4.78
N LEU A 44 20.00 -2.77 -5.11
CA LEU A 44 19.47 -2.62 -6.47
C LEU A 44 19.35 -1.16 -6.88
N SER A 45 19.02 -0.26 -5.96
CA SER A 45 18.93 1.18 -6.25
C SER A 45 20.30 1.79 -6.61
N ILE A 46 21.39 1.22 -6.10
CA ILE A 46 22.77 1.59 -6.48
C ILE A 46 23.20 0.85 -7.75
N GLY A 47 22.88 -0.45 -7.84
CA GLY A 47 23.35 -1.33 -8.89
C GLY A 47 22.70 -1.10 -10.26
N ILE A 48 21.39 -0.84 -10.32
CA ILE A 48 20.65 -0.67 -11.58
C ILE A 48 21.15 0.55 -12.39
N PRO A 49 21.26 1.77 -11.80
CA PRO A 49 21.79 2.92 -12.53
C PRO A 49 23.21 2.65 -13.05
N SER A 50 24.03 2.00 -12.24
CA SER A 50 25.42 1.68 -12.57
C SER A 50 25.55 0.65 -13.70
N LEU A 51 24.66 -0.33 -13.73
CA LEU A 51 24.56 -1.30 -14.82
C LEU A 51 24.15 -0.60 -16.13
N LEU A 52 23.17 0.29 -16.06
CA LEU A 52 22.70 1.08 -17.20
C LEU A 52 23.81 1.99 -17.74
N GLU A 53 24.50 2.72 -16.86
CA GLU A 53 25.65 3.55 -17.22
C GLU A 53 26.76 2.72 -17.89
N THR A 54 27.08 1.56 -17.31
CA THR A 54 28.09 0.65 -17.89
C THR A 54 27.66 0.15 -19.26
N TYR A 55 26.39 -0.20 -19.45
CA TYR A 55 25.87 -0.62 -20.75
C TYR A 55 25.99 0.49 -21.81
N LEU A 56 25.62 1.72 -21.45
CA LEU A 56 25.71 2.88 -22.34
C LEU A 56 27.17 3.22 -22.68
N ARG A 57 28.07 3.23 -21.69
CA ARG A 57 29.51 3.52 -21.89
C ARG A 57 30.26 2.41 -22.61
N ARG A 58 29.84 1.15 -22.46
CA ARG A 58 30.43 0.03 -23.20
C ARG A 58 30.24 0.18 -24.71
N GLY A 59 29.12 0.76 -25.15
CA GLY A 59 28.92 1.14 -26.55
C GLY A 59 29.91 2.20 -27.05
N MET A 60 30.54 2.95 -26.15
CA MET A 60 31.53 3.99 -26.43
C MET A 60 32.99 3.56 -26.15
N GLY A 61 33.23 2.34 -25.66
CA GLY A 61 34.57 1.83 -25.36
C GLY A 61 35.16 2.27 -24.00
N GLU A 62 34.38 2.93 -23.14
CA GLU A 62 34.87 3.55 -21.90
C GLU A 62 34.29 2.88 -20.63
N VAL A 63 34.63 1.61 -20.39
CA VAL A 63 34.24 0.93 -19.14
C VAL A 63 35.27 1.21 -18.06
N THR A 64 34.87 1.85 -16.96
CA THR A 64 35.76 2.12 -15.82
C THR A 64 35.68 1.00 -14.77
N SER A 65 36.76 0.81 -14.01
CA SER A 65 36.78 -0.14 -12.88
C SER A 65 35.72 0.17 -11.82
N GLU A 66 35.41 1.45 -11.64
CA GLU A 66 34.33 1.92 -10.76
C GLU A 66 32.95 1.42 -11.21
N SER A 67 32.64 1.49 -12.51
CA SER A 67 31.35 1.04 -13.04
C SER A 67 31.21 -0.49 -12.94
N MET A 68 32.31 -1.23 -13.12
CA MET A 68 32.35 -2.68 -12.89
C MET A 68 32.14 -3.02 -11.41
N PHE A 69 32.77 -2.29 -10.48
CA PHE A 69 32.57 -2.49 -9.04
C PHE A 69 31.12 -2.22 -8.63
N LYS A 70 30.51 -1.14 -9.11
CA LYS A 70 29.09 -0.83 -8.83
C LYS A 70 28.13 -1.88 -9.40
N THR A 71 28.50 -2.57 -10.48
CA THR A 71 27.73 -3.70 -11.03
C THR A 71 27.68 -4.89 -10.05
N LEU A 72 28.63 -5.03 -9.12
CA LEU A 72 28.55 -6.04 -8.05
C LEU A 72 27.36 -5.79 -7.12
N PHE A 73 26.99 -4.53 -6.86
CA PHE A 73 25.82 -4.20 -6.04
C PHE A 73 24.53 -4.71 -6.68
N PHE A 74 24.43 -4.70 -8.01
CA PHE A 74 23.30 -5.30 -8.71
C PHE A 74 23.20 -6.81 -8.45
N ASN A 75 24.32 -7.54 -8.60
CA ASN A 75 24.36 -8.98 -8.36
C ASN A 75 24.02 -9.33 -6.90
N TRP A 76 24.60 -8.63 -5.92
CA TRP A 76 24.26 -8.81 -4.52
C TRP A 76 22.79 -8.46 -4.23
N GLY A 77 22.27 -7.41 -4.86
CA GLY A 77 20.87 -7.04 -4.79
C GLY A 77 19.94 -8.17 -5.26
N LEU A 78 20.28 -8.83 -6.36
CA LEU A 78 19.54 -9.99 -6.88
C LEU A 78 19.65 -11.22 -5.97
N VAL A 79 20.83 -11.52 -5.42
CA VAL A 79 21.02 -12.62 -4.46
C VAL A 79 20.15 -12.39 -3.21
N LEU A 80 20.16 -11.17 -2.68
CA LEU A 80 19.32 -10.79 -1.54
C LEU A 80 17.83 -10.84 -1.88
N LEU A 81 17.42 -10.53 -3.12
CA LEU A 81 16.04 -10.67 -3.59
C LEU A 81 15.61 -12.15 -3.67
N GLY A 82 16.51 -13.02 -4.10
CA GLY A 82 16.31 -14.48 -4.04
C GLY A 82 16.15 -14.96 -2.59
N GLY A 83 17.01 -14.48 -1.69
CA GLY A 83 16.89 -14.71 -0.24
C GLY A 83 15.56 -14.22 0.32
N TYR A 84 15.12 -13.03 -0.06
CA TYR A 84 13.81 -12.46 0.29
C TYR A 84 12.66 -13.37 -0.15
N THR A 85 12.72 -13.90 -1.38
CA THR A 85 11.69 -14.79 -1.93
C THR A 85 11.57 -16.07 -1.10
N ILE A 86 12.71 -16.72 -0.80
CA ILE A 86 12.75 -17.95 0.01
C ILE A 86 12.27 -17.67 1.44
N ALA A 87 12.77 -16.59 2.06
CA ALA A 87 12.34 -16.19 3.39
C ALA A 87 10.84 -15.89 3.44
N SER A 88 10.31 -15.15 2.46
CA SER A 88 8.88 -14.84 2.34
C SER A 88 8.01 -16.09 2.25
N ALA A 89 8.46 -17.10 1.50
CA ALA A 89 7.77 -18.38 1.37
C ALA A 89 7.75 -19.16 2.69
N PHE A 90 8.90 -19.24 3.36
CA PHE A 90 9.00 -19.86 4.69
C PHE A 90 8.14 -19.12 5.73
N SER A 91 8.25 -17.79 5.80
CA SER A 91 7.51 -16.95 6.73
C SER A 91 6.01 -17.03 6.48
N SER A 92 5.55 -17.08 5.23
CA SER A 92 4.13 -17.29 4.89
C SER A 92 3.62 -18.63 5.41
N TYR A 93 4.35 -19.71 5.16
CA TYR A 93 3.99 -21.04 5.66
C TYR A 93 3.95 -21.06 7.19
N TYR A 94 5.00 -20.54 7.83
CA TYR A 94 5.14 -20.45 9.28
C TYR A 94 3.97 -19.69 9.90
N LEU A 95 3.69 -18.49 9.38
CA LEU A 95 2.64 -17.59 9.85
C LEU A 95 1.27 -18.26 9.75
N LEU A 96 0.91 -18.74 8.57
CA LEU A 96 -0.40 -19.36 8.32
C LEU A 96 -0.53 -20.63 9.16
N LYS A 97 0.45 -21.55 9.13
CA LYS A 97 0.37 -22.80 9.92
C LYS A 97 0.15 -22.51 11.40
N ARG A 98 0.87 -21.52 11.94
CA ARG A 98 0.76 -21.14 13.35
C ARG A 98 -0.59 -20.50 13.66
N LEU A 99 -1.06 -19.59 12.80
CA LEU A 99 -2.35 -18.93 12.96
C LEU A 99 -3.49 -19.94 12.86
N PHE A 100 -3.50 -20.84 11.87
CA PHE A 100 -4.50 -21.90 11.72
C PHE A 100 -4.57 -22.81 12.95
N LYS A 101 -3.41 -23.25 13.46
CA LYS A 101 -3.36 -24.07 14.66
C LYS A 101 -3.88 -23.30 15.87
N HIS A 102 -3.41 -22.07 16.08
CA HIS A 102 -3.86 -21.21 17.17
C HIS A 102 -5.37 -21.06 17.13
N ILE A 103 -5.90 -20.68 15.97
CA ILE A 103 -7.32 -20.46 15.73
C ILE A 103 -8.13 -21.72 16.14
N TYR A 104 -7.78 -22.86 15.58
CA TYR A 104 -8.46 -24.11 15.88
C TYR A 104 -8.40 -24.48 17.38
N ASP A 105 -7.21 -24.51 17.97
CA ASP A 105 -6.99 -24.85 19.38
C ASP A 105 -7.77 -23.89 20.31
N SER A 106 -7.82 -22.61 19.94
CA SER A 106 -8.52 -21.55 20.64
C SER A 106 -10.03 -21.74 20.64
N ALA A 107 -10.63 -22.02 19.48
CA ALA A 107 -12.07 -22.27 19.39
C ALA A 107 -12.53 -23.50 20.16
N VAL A 108 -11.74 -24.59 20.12
CA VAL A 108 -12.04 -25.78 20.93
C VAL A 108 -11.98 -25.46 22.43
N THR A 109 -11.01 -24.64 22.83
CA THR A 109 -10.86 -24.20 24.23
C THR A 109 -12.03 -23.28 24.65
N THR A 110 -12.40 -22.32 23.81
CA THR A 110 -13.53 -21.41 24.05
C THR A 110 -14.86 -22.16 24.12
N TYR A 111 -15.06 -23.19 23.29
CA TYR A 111 -16.21 -24.09 23.39
C TYR A 111 -16.28 -24.78 24.75
N TYR A 112 -15.15 -25.31 25.20
CA TYR A 112 -15.06 -26.01 26.47
C TYR A 112 -15.40 -25.10 27.66
N TYR A 113 -14.90 -23.86 27.66
CA TYR A 113 -15.16 -22.90 28.76
C TYR A 113 -16.57 -22.32 28.80
N THR A 114 -17.23 -22.17 27.65
CA THR A 114 -18.56 -21.53 27.56
C THR A 114 -19.73 -22.48 27.84
N GLY A 115 -19.45 -23.77 28.04
CA GLY A 115 -20.46 -24.80 28.27
C GLY A 115 -21.07 -25.30 26.96
N ARG A 116 -21.14 -26.64 26.84
CA ARG A 116 -21.61 -27.37 25.65
C ARG A 116 -23.09 -27.15 25.30
N SER A 117 -23.86 -26.55 26.20
CA SER A 117 -25.33 -26.59 26.18
C SER A 117 -26.00 -25.34 25.59
N SER A 118 -25.26 -24.29 25.23
CA SER A 118 -25.86 -23.10 24.61
C SER A 118 -25.72 -23.16 23.08
N LEU A 119 -26.85 -23.07 22.37
CA LEU A 119 -26.90 -22.97 20.90
C LEU A 119 -26.03 -21.80 20.41
N GLU A 120 -25.97 -20.73 21.19
CA GLU A 120 -25.16 -19.53 20.94
C GLU A 120 -23.65 -19.85 20.94
N SER A 121 -23.17 -20.69 21.86
CA SER A 121 -21.78 -21.17 21.88
C SER A 121 -21.46 -21.97 20.62
N LEU A 122 -22.37 -22.84 20.17
CA LEU A 122 -22.19 -23.68 18.99
C LEU A 122 -22.24 -22.88 17.69
N VAL A 123 -23.13 -21.89 17.59
CA VAL A 123 -23.21 -20.95 16.46
C VAL A 123 -21.94 -20.10 16.37
N ASN A 124 -21.41 -19.61 17.49
CA ASN A 124 -20.17 -18.83 17.50
C ASN A 124 -18.95 -19.65 17.02
N ILE A 125 -18.92 -20.96 17.28
CA ILE A 125 -17.86 -21.87 16.80
C ILE A 125 -18.06 -22.28 15.34
N LEU A 126 -19.30 -22.41 14.88
CA LEU A 126 -19.56 -22.68 13.47
C LEU A 126 -19.22 -21.44 12.62
N ASP A 127 -19.62 -20.25 13.06
CA ASP A 127 -19.24 -18.99 12.41
C ASP A 127 -17.71 -18.80 12.40
N TYR A 128 -17.04 -19.35 13.40
CA TYR A 128 -15.59 -19.41 13.49
C TYR A 128 -14.93 -20.33 12.45
N GLU A 129 -15.39 -21.59 12.34
CA GLU A 129 -14.92 -22.52 11.29
C GLU A 129 -15.28 -22.00 9.90
N PHE A 130 -16.42 -21.30 9.73
CA PHE A 130 -16.75 -20.65 8.46
C PHE A 130 -15.79 -19.51 8.12
N LYS A 131 -15.39 -18.68 9.09
CA LYS A 131 -14.41 -17.60 8.88
C LYS A 131 -12.99 -18.11 8.65
N LYS A 132 -12.61 -19.27 9.18
CA LYS A 132 -11.33 -19.94 8.87
C LYS A 132 -11.13 -20.17 7.36
N HIS A 133 -12.21 -20.30 6.58
CA HIS A 133 -12.14 -20.43 5.12
C HIS A 133 -11.66 -19.17 4.39
N THR A 134 -11.56 -18.00 5.05
CA THR A 134 -11.05 -16.78 4.42
C THR A 134 -9.52 -16.72 4.38
N LEU A 135 -8.82 -17.61 5.10
CA LEU A 135 -7.36 -17.69 5.09
C LEU A 135 -6.87 -18.73 4.06
N PRO A 136 -5.83 -18.43 3.27
CA PRO A 136 -5.21 -19.43 2.40
C PRO A 136 -4.51 -20.50 3.23
N ALA A 137 -4.54 -21.75 2.77
CA ALA A 137 -3.80 -22.83 3.42
C ALA A 137 -2.29 -22.51 3.48
N PRO A 138 -1.54 -23.02 4.48
CA PRO A 138 -0.10 -22.72 4.62
C PRO A 138 0.72 -23.05 3.37
N THR A 139 0.40 -24.15 2.69
CA THR A 139 1.03 -24.56 1.43
C THR A 139 0.69 -23.60 0.29
N THR A 140 -0.56 -23.12 0.21
CA THR A 140 -0.97 -22.10 -0.75
C THR A 140 -0.21 -20.80 -0.54
N GLY A 141 -0.08 -20.33 0.71
CA GLY A 141 0.69 -19.12 1.01
C GLY A 141 2.18 -19.24 0.65
N LEU A 142 2.77 -20.42 0.87
CA LEU A 142 4.14 -20.74 0.44
C LEU A 142 4.28 -20.65 -1.07
N ILE A 143 3.44 -21.38 -1.81
CA ILE A 143 3.48 -21.44 -3.28
C ILE A 143 3.25 -20.04 -3.87
N LEU A 144 2.25 -19.31 -3.36
CA LEU A 144 1.95 -17.96 -3.82
C LEU A 144 3.13 -17.02 -3.61
N SER A 145 3.83 -17.11 -2.48
CA SER A 145 5.02 -16.31 -2.23
C SER A 145 6.18 -16.65 -3.17
N ILE A 146 6.38 -17.93 -3.53
CA ILE A 146 7.39 -18.31 -4.52
C ILE A 146 7.04 -17.78 -5.90
N LEU A 147 5.81 -18.04 -6.36
CA LEU A 147 5.34 -17.67 -7.70
C LEU A 147 5.29 -16.15 -7.93
N THR A 148 5.16 -15.37 -6.85
CA THR A 148 5.12 -13.91 -6.89
C THR A 148 6.44 -13.26 -6.44
N ALA A 149 7.53 -14.02 -6.35
CA ALA A 149 8.85 -13.53 -5.90
C ALA A 149 8.80 -12.77 -4.55
N GLY A 150 7.97 -13.25 -3.62
CA GLY A 150 7.78 -12.69 -2.28
C GLY A 150 6.70 -11.61 -2.17
N ILE A 151 6.20 -11.05 -3.28
CA ILE A 151 5.23 -9.93 -3.28
C ILE A 151 3.93 -10.29 -2.54
N ALA A 152 3.52 -11.56 -2.55
CA ALA A 152 2.34 -11.99 -1.81
C ALA A 152 2.52 -11.96 -0.28
N TYR A 153 3.73 -12.08 0.25
CA TYR A 153 3.97 -12.22 1.69
C TYR A 153 3.44 -11.05 2.53
N PRO A 154 3.72 -9.77 2.19
CA PRO A 154 3.14 -8.65 2.91
C PRO A 154 1.61 -8.69 2.93
N VAL A 155 0.97 -9.04 1.82
CA VAL A 155 -0.50 -9.15 1.73
C VAL A 155 -1.00 -10.27 2.66
N LEU A 156 -0.36 -11.44 2.62
CA LEU A 156 -0.68 -12.57 3.48
C LEU A 156 -0.51 -12.22 4.97
N LEU A 157 0.52 -11.45 5.33
CA LEU A 157 0.74 -10.98 6.69
C LEU A 157 -0.38 -10.04 7.16
N LEU A 158 -0.82 -9.11 6.31
CA LEU A 158 -1.91 -8.19 6.65
C LEU A 158 -3.26 -8.92 6.77
N ILE A 159 -3.55 -9.88 5.88
CA ILE A 159 -4.74 -10.73 5.96
C ILE A 159 -4.72 -11.57 7.24
N SER A 160 -3.57 -12.17 7.57
CA SER A 160 -3.38 -12.95 8.81
C SER A 160 -3.60 -12.09 10.05
N GLU A 161 -3.10 -10.85 10.07
CA GLU A 161 -3.36 -9.90 11.17
C GLU A 161 -4.86 -9.60 11.30
N SER A 162 -5.57 -9.41 10.18
CA SER A 162 -7.01 -9.15 10.18
C SER A 162 -7.78 -10.32 10.78
N ALA A 163 -7.51 -11.54 10.30
CA ALA A 163 -8.15 -12.74 10.81
C ALA A 163 -7.87 -12.97 12.30
N LEU A 164 -6.64 -12.68 12.76
CA LEU A 164 -6.29 -12.74 14.17
C LEU A 164 -7.05 -11.72 15.03
N ARG A 165 -7.25 -10.50 14.54
CA ARG A 165 -8.04 -9.48 15.24
C ARG A 165 -9.50 -9.88 15.31
N ASP A 166 -10.06 -10.36 14.22
CA ASP A 166 -11.45 -10.84 14.17
C ASP A 166 -11.66 -12.04 15.11
N HIS A 167 -10.69 -12.96 15.15
CA HIS A 167 -10.63 -14.04 16.14
C HIS A 167 -10.63 -13.51 17.58
N ALA A 168 -9.69 -12.63 17.91
CA ALA A 168 -9.56 -12.05 19.25
C ALA A 168 -10.85 -11.35 19.68
N LEU A 169 -11.49 -10.60 18.78
CA LEU A 169 -12.76 -9.91 19.04
C LEU A 169 -13.89 -10.85 19.45
N ILE A 170 -13.98 -12.02 18.81
CA ILE A 170 -15.01 -13.02 19.13
C ILE A 170 -14.77 -13.58 20.53
N GLU A 171 -13.52 -13.92 20.86
CA GLU A 171 -13.19 -14.49 22.17
C GLU A 171 -13.26 -13.47 23.30
N GLU A 172 -12.84 -12.22 23.07
CA GLU A 172 -12.99 -11.13 24.04
C GLU A 172 -14.48 -10.91 24.37
N LYS A 173 -15.35 -10.87 23.36
CA LYS A 173 -16.81 -10.76 23.59
C LYS A 173 -17.38 -11.96 24.32
N THR A 174 -16.86 -13.16 24.02
CA THR A 174 -17.40 -14.41 24.56
C THR A 174 -16.95 -14.65 26.00
N LEU A 175 -15.65 -14.54 26.26
CA LEU A 175 -14.99 -14.89 27.51
C LEU A 175 -14.84 -13.70 28.47
N LEU A 176 -14.54 -12.50 27.93
CA LEU A 176 -14.29 -11.30 28.74
C LEU A 176 -15.49 -10.34 28.80
N LYS A 177 -16.51 -10.54 27.95
CA LYS A 177 -17.70 -9.66 27.81
C LYS A 177 -17.35 -8.20 27.51
N THR A 178 -16.19 -7.96 26.90
CA THR A 178 -15.72 -6.63 26.50
C THR A 178 -15.01 -6.71 25.15
N GLN A 179 -14.74 -5.57 24.54
CA GLN A 179 -13.98 -5.47 23.30
C GLN A 179 -12.74 -4.61 23.55
N ILE A 180 -11.56 -5.21 23.39
CA ILE A 180 -10.26 -4.59 23.65
C ILE A 180 -9.48 -4.44 22.36
N THR A 181 -9.53 -5.46 21.50
CA THR A 181 -8.87 -5.47 20.21
C THR A 181 -9.62 -4.59 19.21
N ASN A 182 -8.87 -3.90 18.36
CA ASN A 182 -9.44 -3.09 17.29
C ASN A 182 -9.76 -3.89 16.04
N THR A 183 -10.89 -3.56 15.43
CA THR A 183 -11.24 -3.97 14.05
C THR A 183 -10.33 -3.28 13.05
N ARG A 184 -9.98 -3.99 11.98
CA ARG A 184 -9.20 -3.46 10.87
C ARG A 184 -10.12 -3.13 9.69
N ARG A 185 -9.93 -1.99 9.03
CA ARG A 185 -10.69 -1.61 7.83
C ARG A 185 -9.91 -1.97 6.57
N GLU A 186 -10.61 -2.20 5.47
CA GLU A 186 -10.03 -2.51 4.15
C GLU A 186 -8.99 -1.46 3.71
N ILE A 187 -9.29 -0.16 3.94
CA ILE A 187 -8.40 0.95 3.59
C ILE A 187 -7.07 0.90 4.35
N ASP A 188 -7.05 0.35 5.57
CA ASP A 188 -5.83 0.25 6.36
C ASP A 188 -4.83 -0.73 5.71
N ILE A 189 -5.33 -1.77 5.02
CA ILE A 189 -4.48 -2.72 4.25
C ILE A 189 -3.83 -2.02 3.06
N ALA A 190 -4.63 -1.28 2.27
CA ALA A 190 -4.11 -0.56 1.09
C ALA A 190 -3.03 0.45 1.48
N VAL A 191 -3.23 1.13 2.62
CA VAL A 191 -2.27 2.09 3.14
C VAL A 191 -1.00 1.43 3.63
N ASP A 192 -1.10 0.31 4.33
CA ASP A 192 0.09 -0.43 4.78
C ASP A 192 0.92 -0.91 3.57
N ILE A 193 0.27 -1.35 2.49
CA ILE A 193 0.94 -1.72 1.24
C ILE A 193 1.60 -0.50 0.59
N ALA A 194 0.90 0.63 0.53
CA ALA A 194 1.48 1.85 -0.03
C ALA A 194 2.70 2.32 0.77
N LEU A 195 2.62 2.33 2.10
CA LEU A 195 3.74 2.66 2.98
C LEU A 195 4.90 1.68 2.84
N LEU A 196 4.63 0.39 2.68
CA LEU A 196 5.65 -0.61 2.38
C LEU A 196 6.41 -0.26 1.08
N ILE A 197 5.69 0.10 0.03
CA ILE A 197 6.28 0.44 -1.28
C ILE A 197 7.06 1.76 -1.21
N VAL A 198 6.48 2.81 -0.61
CA VAL A 198 7.16 4.11 -0.44
C VAL A 198 8.44 3.94 0.35
N THR A 199 8.41 3.16 1.43
CA THR A 199 9.57 2.96 2.32
C THR A 199 10.54 1.89 1.83
N LEU A 200 10.36 1.37 0.60
CA LEU A 200 11.20 0.33 0.01
C LEU A 200 11.33 -0.92 0.92
N GLY A 201 10.26 -1.25 1.63
CA GLY A 201 10.18 -2.41 2.53
C GLY A 201 10.41 -2.12 4.01
N ALA A 202 10.93 -0.94 4.41
CA ALA A 202 11.24 -0.66 5.82
C ALA A 202 10.00 -0.70 6.72
N TYR A 203 8.85 -0.20 6.24
CA TYR A 203 7.58 -0.26 6.96
C TYR A 203 7.11 -1.70 7.23
N GLY A 204 7.59 -2.67 6.46
CA GLY A 204 7.34 -4.09 6.69
C GLY A 204 7.84 -4.59 8.04
N LEU A 205 8.93 -4.01 8.56
CA LEU A 205 9.42 -4.31 9.91
C LEU A 205 8.42 -3.88 10.98
N TYR A 206 7.82 -2.70 10.80
CA TYR A 206 6.75 -2.22 11.68
C TYR A 206 5.51 -3.12 11.58
N ILE A 207 5.10 -3.54 10.38
CA ILE A 207 3.98 -4.48 10.19
C ILE A 207 4.25 -5.79 10.95
N ALA A 208 5.45 -6.36 10.82
CA ALA A 208 5.84 -7.58 11.52
C ALA A 208 5.79 -7.41 13.06
N LEU A 209 6.26 -6.26 13.55
CA LEU A 209 6.21 -5.93 14.98
C LEU A 209 4.76 -5.78 15.46
N ARG A 210 3.92 -5.11 14.68
CA ARG A 210 2.50 -4.89 14.97
C ARG A 210 1.75 -6.22 15.04
N TYR A 211 1.92 -7.09 14.04
CA TYR A 211 1.33 -8.43 14.06
C TYR A 211 1.71 -9.21 15.33
N MET A 212 3.01 -9.25 15.65
CA MET A 212 3.51 -9.95 16.83
C MET A 212 2.93 -9.37 18.13
N ARG A 213 2.82 -8.04 18.25
CA ARG A 213 2.19 -7.40 19.41
C ARG A 213 0.72 -7.77 19.56
N VAL A 214 -0.04 -7.75 18.47
CA VAL A 214 -1.47 -8.15 18.48
C VAL A 214 -1.61 -9.60 18.93
N TYR A 215 -0.82 -10.50 18.34
CA TYR A 215 -0.84 -11.92 18.69
C TYR A 215 -0.47 -12.17 20.15
N ASN A 216 0.61 -11.55 20.63
CA ASN A 216 1.09 -11.75 22.00
C ASN A 216 0.17 -11.10 23.04
N LYS A 217 -0.43 -9.95 22.72
CA LYS A 217 -1.47 -9.33 23.55
C LYS A 217 -2.69 -10.24 23.67
N HIS A 218 -3.16 -10.80 22.55
CA HIS A 218 -4.25 -11.77 22.57
C HIS A 218 -3.91 -13.03 23.39
N TYR A 219 -2.70 -13.58 23.22
CA TYR A 219 -2.20 -14.67 24.07
C TYR A 219 -2.23 -14.30 25.55
N GLU A 220 -1.75 -13.10 25.91
CA GLU A 220 -1.72 -12.63 27.30
C GLU A 220 -3.12 -12.47 27.89
N LEU A 221 -4.08 -11.97 27.11
CA LEU A 221 -5.44 -11.71 27.56
C LEU A 221 -6.29 -12.98 27.68
N ILE A 222 -6.18 -13.89 26.72
CA ILE A 222 -7.09 -15.04 26.61
C ILE A 222 -6.44 -16.35 27.07
N HIS A 223 -5.16 -16.57 26.75
CA HIS A 223 -4.54 -17.90 26.86
C HIS A 223 -3.47 -18.02 27.94
N SER A 224 -3.07 -16.92 28.58
CA SER A 224 -2.00 -16.93 29.59
C SER A 224 -2.31 -17.77 30.83
N SER A 225 -3.60 -17.94 31.13
CA SER A 225 -4.12 -18.69 32.28
C SER A 225 -4.55 -20.13 31.93
N HIS A 226 -4.42 -20.53 30.66
CA HIS A 226 -4.74 -21.88 30.21
C HIS A 226 -3.96 -22.93 31.04
N PRO A 227 -4.59 -23.98 31.58
CA PRO A 227 -5.90 -24.55 31.18
C PRO A 227 -7.13 -23.94 31.84
N ASN A 228 -7.00 -22.90 32.67
CA ASN A 228 -8.15 -22.22 33.28
C ASN A 228 -8.69 -21.12 32.34
N PRO A 229 -9.99 -20.80 32.41
CA PRO A 229 -10.54 -19.67 31.67
C PRO A 229 -9.90 -18.35 32.12
N PRO A 230 -9.82 -17.34 31.22
CA PRO A 230 -9.26 -16.05 31.57
C PRO A 230 -10.08 -15.38 32.67
N SER A 231 -9.41 -14.73 33.62
CA SER A 231 -10.08 -13.94 34.64
C SER A 231 -10.74 -12.72 34.00
N GLN A 232 -11.98 -12.43 34.39
CA GLN A 232 -12.67 -11.23 33.92
C GLN A 232 -11.84 -9.99 34.29
N LEU A 233 -11.50 -9.19 33.30
CA LEU A 233 -10.75 -7.97 33.52
C LEU A 233 -11.64 -6.96 34.24
N LEU A 234 -11.20 -6.48 35.40
CA LEU A 234 -11.81 -5.32 36.06
C LEU A 234 -11.71 -4.13 35.10
N GLN A 235 -12.85 -3.53 34.74
CA GLN A 235 -13.04 -2.54 33.66
C GLN A 235 -12.20 -1.24 33.78
N GLY A 236 -11.29 -1.11 34.76
CA GLY A 236 -10.63 0.15 35.10
C GLY A 236 -9.36 0.52 34.33
N ASN A 237 -8.62 -0.42 33.72
CA ASN A 237 -7.24 -0.15 33.27
C ASN A 237 -6.96 -0.41 31.78
N ILE A 238 -7.99 -0.57 30.95
CA ILE A 238 -7.78 -0.93 29.54
C ILE A 238 -7.94 0.30 28.67
N SER A 239 -6.84 0.77 28.10
CA SER A 239 -6.88 1.73 27.00
C SER A 239 -7.53 1.06 25.79
N ILE A 240 -8.71 1.54 25.41
CA ILE A 240 -9.32 1.20 24.13
C ILE A 240 -8.40 1.78 23.07
N GLU A 241 -7.79 0.93 22.23
CA GLU A 241 -7.01 1.42 21.11
C GLU A 241 -7.95 2.24 20.21
N THR A 242 -7.66 3.52 19.94
CA THR A 242 -8.47 4.28 18.97
C THR A 242 -7.94 4.04 17.57
N THR A 243 -8.81 3.64 16.63
CA THR A 243 -8.41 3.57 15.22
C THR A 243 -8.24 4.98 14.66
N PRO A 244 -7.11 5.31 14.00
CA PRO A 244 -6.96 6.60 13.34
C PRO A 244 -8.09 6.81 12.33
N SER A 245 -8.57 8.04 12.20
CA SER A 245 -9.52 8.36 11.14
C SER A 245 -8.90 8.08 9.76
N THR A 246 -9.71 7.70 8.77
CA THR A 246 -9.23 7.53 7.39
C THR A 246 -8.52 8.80 6.90
N TYR A 247 -9.02 9.98 7.27
CA TYR A 247 -8.42 11.27 6.89
C TYR A 247 -7.04 11.49 7.48
N SER A 248 -6.85 11.22 8.78
CA SER A 248 -5.54 11.37 9.43
C SER A 248 -4.52 10.45 8.78
N LEU A 249 -4.93 9.23 8.45
CA LEU A 249 -4.06 8.22 7.86
C LEU A 249 -3.69 8.57 6.40
N LEU A 250 -4.63 9.12 5.62
CA LEU A 250 -4.31 9.67 4.30
C LEU A 250 -3.37 10.88 4.37
N LEU A 251 -3.62 11.81 5.29
CA LEU A 251 -2.76 12.98 5.50
C LEU A 251 -1.33 12.58 5.91
N THR A 252 -1.19 11.57 6.77
CA THR A 252 0.11 11.04 7.18
C THR A 252 0.90 10.54 5.97
N ILE A 253 0.28 9.79 5.05
CA ILE A 253 1.00 9.28 3.88
C ILE A 253 1.33 10.39 2.90
N VAL A 254 0.40 11.33 2.71
CA VAL A 254 0.56 12.54 1.91
C VAL A 254 1.79 13.35 2.33
N ILE A 255 2.13 13.37 3.62
CA ILE A 255 3.31 14.07 4.16
C ILE A 255 4.55 13.17 4.10
N ILE A 256 4.39 11.89 4.45
CA ILE A 256 5.50 10.93 4.53
C ILE A 256 6.08 10.62 3.16
N THR A 257 5.26 10.51 2.11
CA THR A 257 5.74 10.18 0.75
C THR A 257 6.72 11.22 0.21
N PRO A 258 6.41 12.54 0.17
CA PRO A 258 7.39 13.56 -0.19
C PRO A 258 8.62 13.56 0.72
N LEU A 259 8.45 13.36 2.04
CA LEU A 259 9.57 13.35 2.98
C LEU A 259 10.55 12.21 2.68
N ILE A 260 10.04 10.99 2.49
CA ILE A 260 10.85 9.83 2.13
C ILE A 260 11.51 10.03 0.77
N THR A 261 10.79 10.65 -0.17
CA THR A 261 11.33 10.98 -1.49
C THR A 261 12.50 11.95 -1.40
N THR A 262 12.36 13.00 -0.59
CA THR A 262 13.44 13.95 -0.30
C THR A 262 14.64 13.24 0.31
N ILE A 263 14.43 12.33 1.27
CA ILE A 263 15.50 11.53 1.87
C ILE A 263 16.20 10.68 0.80
N TYR A 264 15.44 9.97 -0.04
CA TYR A 264 16.01 9.18 -1.12
C TYR A 264 16.79 10.04 -2.11
N SER A 265 16.25 11.20 -2.48
CA SER A 265 16.92 12.15 -3.38
C SER A 265 18.25 12.63 -2.81
N ILE A 266 18.29 12.98 -1.51
CA ILE A 266 19.52 13.37 -0.80
C ILE A 266 20.54 12.23 -0.79
N LEU A 267 20.07 10.99 -0.67
CA LEU A 267 20.91 9.78 -0.70
C LEU A 267 21.31 9.36 -2.13
N GLY A 268 20.91 10.10 -3.17
CA GLY A 268 21.14 9.73 -4.57
C GLY A 268 20.32 8.53 -5.06
N LEU A 269 19.29 8.13 -4.31
CA LEU A 269 18.36 7.06 -4.67
C LEU A 269 17.17 7.64 -5.46
N THR A 270 16.72 6.92 -6.47
CA THR A 270 15.68 7.43 -7.39
C THR A 270 14.39 6.62 -7.30
N PRO A 271 13.44 7.02 -6.44
CA PRO A 271 12.15 6.35 -6.27
C PRO A 271 11.16 6.67 -7.41
N LEU A 272 11.60 6.73 -8.68
CA LEU A 272 10.76 7.13 -9.82
C LEU A 272 9.48 6.29 -9.94
N ILE A 273 9.56 5.02 -9.55
CA ILE A 273 8.47 4.06 -9.70
C ILE A 273 7.68 3.90 -8.40
N SER A 274 8.33 3.95 -7.23
CA SER A 274 7.66 3.66 -5.96
C SER A 274 6.64 4.73 -5.57
N ILE A 275 6.89 6.00 -5.93
CA ILE A 275 5.97 7.10 -5.61
C ILE A 275 4.70 7.01 -6.45
N PRO A 276 4.73 6.96 -7.80
CA PRO A 276 3.51 6.76 -8.58
C PRO A 276 2.71 5.52 -8.17
N ILE A 277 3.36 4.39 -7.89
CA ILE A 277 2.67 3.16 -7.47
C ILE A 277 1.95 3.38 -6.14
N SER A 278 2.66 3.88 -5.13
CA SER A 278 2.07 4.08 -3.80
C SER A 278 0.97 5.14 -3.81
N SER A 279 1.22 6.29 -4.44
CA SER A 279 0.23 7.35 -4.64
C SER A 279 -0.99 6.85 -5.39
N GLY A 280 -0.82 6.03 -6.43
CA GLY A 280 -1.92 5.40 -7.15
C GLY A 280 -2.76 4.45 -6.30
N ILE A 281 -2.12 3.59 -5.49
CA ILE A 281 -2.82 2.69 -4.56
C ILE A 281 -3.65 3.51 -3.55
N ILE A 282 -3.04 4.54 -2.95
CA ILE A 282 -3.71 5.40 -1.97
C ILE A 282 -4.86 6.15 -2.62
N LEU A 283 -4.63 6.73 -3.80
CA LEU A 283 -5.64 7.44 -4.57
C LEU A 283 -6.83 6.52 -4.84
N GLY A 284 -6.59 5.32 -5.37
CA GLY A 284 -7.65 4.34 -5.65
C GLY A 284 -8.40 3.89 -4.41
N ALA A 285 -7.71 3.53 -3.33
CA ALA A 285 -8.36 3.11 -2.09
C ALA A 285 -9.19 4.23 -1.45
N SER A 286 -8.67 5.47 -1.48
CA SER A 286 -9.34 6.66 -0.96
C SER A 286 -10.58 7.01 -1.75
N ILE A 287 -10.46 7.05 -3.08
CA ILE A 287 -11.55 7.31 -4.01
C ILE A 287 -12.63 6.25 -3.84
N PHE A 288 -12.27 4.96 -3.77
CA PHE A 288 -13.21 3.87 -3.54
C PHE A 288 -13.96 4.01 -2.21
N THR A 289 -13.23 4.28 -1.12
CA THR A 289 -13.81 4.44 0.22
C THR A 289 -14.73 5.66 0.29
N MET A 290 -14.34 6.78 -0.30
CA MET A 290 -15.15 8.02 -0.30
C MET A 290 -16.28 7.98 -1.32
N GLY A 291 -16.14 7.19 -2.40
CA GLY A 291 -17.17 6.89 -3.37
C GLY A 291 -18.39 6.22 -2.75
N LYS A 292 -18.17 5.33 -1.77
CA LYS A 292 -19.27 4.76 -0.94
C LYS A 292 -20.09 5.84 -0.21
N LYS A 293 -19.51 7.03 0.04
CA LYS A 293 -20.17 8.18 0.69
C LYS A 293 -20.70 9.23 -0.30
N GLY A 294 -20.54 9.01 -1.62
CA GLY A 294 -21.05 9.86 -2.70
C GLY A 294 -19.99 10.46 -3.62
N ALA A 295 -20.38 10.74 -4.87
CA ALA A 295 -19.48 11.17 -5.94
C ALA A 295 -18.72 12.46 -5.61
N ARG A 296 -19.40 13.46 -5.01
CA ARG A 296 -18.75 14.73 -4.62
C ARG A 296 -17.57 14.51 -3.67
N LYS A 297 -17.69 13.58 -2.71
CA LYS A 297 -16.61 13.28 -1.76
C LYS A 297 -15.46 12.56 -2.46
N ALA A 298 -15.75 11.63 -3.36
CA ALA A 298 -14.73 10.97 -4.18
C ALA A 298 -13.95 11.99 -5.03
N ILE A 299 -14.65 12.91 -5.72
CA ILE A 299 -14.05 13.94 -6.58
C ILE A 299 -13.15 14.86 -5.75
N LEU A 300 -13.65 15.38 -4.61
CA LEU A 300 -12.86 16.26 -3.76
C LEU A 300 -11.61 15.55 -3.19
N THR A 301 -11.74 14.27 -2.84
CA THR A 301 -10.61 13.45 -2.35
C THR A 301 -9.58 13.25 -3.46
N ALA A 302 -10.04 12.89 -4.67
CA ALA A 302 -9.18 12.73 -5.83
C ALA A 302 -8.43 14.04 -6.16
N PHE A 303 -9.14 15.16 -6.19
CA PHE A 303 -8.58 16.47 -6.48
C PHE A 303 -7.47 16.87 -5.51
N THR A 304 -7.75 16.70 -4.21
CA THR A 304 -6.77 17.00 -3.15
C THR A 304 -5.53 16.12 -3.28
N LEU A 305 -5.72 14.81 -3.46
CA LEU A 305 -4.61 13.85 -3.56
C LEU A 305 -3.78 14.04 -4.83
N LEU A 306 -4.40 14.34 -5.98
CA LEU A 306 -3.67 14.63 -7.22
C LEU A 306 -2.82 15.90 -7.10
N TYR A 307 -3.33 16.94 -6.43
CA TYR A 307 -2.54 18.14 -6.14
C TYR A 307 -1.30 17.83 -5.28
N ILE A 308 -1.47 16.96 -4.28
CA ILE A 308 -0.35 16.51 -3.45
C ILE A 308 0.67 15.74 -4.29
N VAL A 309 0.21 14.84 -5.16
CA VAL A 309 1.09 14.09 -6.08
C VAL A 309 1.88 15.04 -6.98
N LEU A 310 1.22 16.07 -7.51
CA LEU A 310 1.86 17.10 -8.33
C LEU A 310 2.94 17.85 -7.54
N ILE A 311 2.62 18.31 -6.33
CA ILE A 311 3.57 19.03 -5.44
C ILE A 311 4.73 18.12 -5.06
N SER A 312 4.47 16.82 -4.81
CA SER A 312 5.51 15.84 -4.50
C SER A 312 6.48 15.67 -5.67
N GLY A 313 5.94 15.55 -6.89
CA GLY A 313 6.74 15.53 -8.12
C GLY A 313 7.56 16.80 -8.27
N PHE A 314 6.94 17.97 -8.08
CA PHE A 314 7.60 19.27 -8.14
C PHE A 314 8.79 19.40 -7.17
N ILE A 315 8.59 19.07 -5.89
CA ILE A 315 9.67 19.10 -4.90
C ILE A 315 10.79 18.13 -5.30
N THR A 316 10.44 16.95 -5.81
CA THR A 316 11.43 15.96 -6.23
C THR A 316 12.23 16.45 -7.43
N GLY A 317 11.58 17.07 -8.41
CA GLY A 317 12.23 17.64 -9.60
C GLY A 317 13.22 18.74 -9.24
N LEU A 318 12.85 19.59 -8.26
CA LEU A 318 13.75 20.61 -7.71
C LEU A 318 15.00 20.02 -7.06
N LEU A 319 14.83 18.98 -6.24
CA LEU A 319 15.92 18.38 -5.47
C LEU A 319 16.84 17.49 -6.31
N GLN A 320 16.31 16.89 -7.37
CA GLN A 320 17.04 15.92 -8.20
C GLN A 320 17.59 16.51 -9.51
N SER A 321 17.50 17.82 -9.72
CA SER A 321 17.91 18.45 -10.97
C SER A 321 19.38 18.21 -11.34
N GLY A 322 20.26 18.20 -10.34
CA GLY A 322 21.68 17.88 -10.53
C GLY A 322 21.96 16.42 -10.86
N SER A 323 21.09 15.48 -10.46
CA SER A 323 21.29 14.04 -10.68
C SER A 323 20.74 13.55 -12.02
N PHE A 324 19.78 14.27 -12.62
CA PHE A 324 19.03 13.83 -13.81
C PHE A 324 18.99 14.85 -14.94
N GLY A 325 19.91 15.81 -14.96
CA GLY A 325 19.98 16.85 -16.00
C GLY A 325 19.85 16.30 -17.42
N SER A 326 20.58 15.23 -17.75
CA SER A 326 20.54 14.61 -19.09
C SER A 326 19.20 13.96 -19.47
N TYR A 327 18.50 13.38 -18.49
CA TYR A 327 17.16 12.82 -18.70
C TYR A 327 16.15 13.94 -18.97
N TYR A 328 16.19 14.99 -18.16
CA TYR A 328 15.28 16.12 -18.31
C TYR A 328 15.59 16.98 -19.54
N GLU A 329 16.85 17.15 -19.93
CA GLU A 329 17.25 17.77 -21.20
C GLU A 329 16.71 16.99 -22.42
N SER A 330 16.60 15.66 -22.31
CA SER A 330 15.96 14.84 -23.34
C SER A 330 14.45 15.12 -23.40
N ILE A 331 13.79 15.25 -22.25
CA ILE A 331 12.38 15.64 -22.18
C ILE A 331 12.17 17.04 -22.75
N GLU A 332 12.99 18.02 -22.37
CA GLU A 332 12.92 19.41 -22.86
C GLU A 332 13.12 19.49 -24.39
N ARG A 333 14.07 18.73 -24.94
CA ARG A 333 14.25 18.62 -26.40
C ARG A 333 13.05 18.02 -27.11
N ASN A 334 12.31 17.11 -26.47
CA ASN A 334 11.08 16.57 -27.03
C ASN A 334 9.90 17.55 -26.88
N LEU A 335 9.80 18.24 -25.74
CA LEU A 335 8.77 19.25 -25.48
C LEU A 335 8.90 20.49 -26.37
N SER A 336 10.12 20.95 -26.61
CA SER A 336 10.39 22.08 -27.51
C SER A 336 9.97 21.83 -28.96
N ARG A 337 9.95 20.57 -29.42
CA ARG A 337 9.37 20.19 -30.72
C ARG A 337 7.86 20.40 -30.77
N TYR A 338 7.16 20.23 -29.64
CA TYR A 338 5.72 20.51 -29.55
C TYR A 338 5.43 22.00 -29.35
N ALA A 339 6.30 22.73 -28.64
CA ALA A 339 6.17 24.17 -28.46
C ALA A 339 6.38 24.98 -29.76
N GLY A 340 6.96 24.37 -30.79
CA GLY A 340 7.14 24.95 -32.13
C GLY A 340 5.95 24.75 -33.08
N ILE A 341 4.83 24.19 -32.62
CA ILE A 341 3.61 24.06 -33.43
C ILE A 341 2.96 25.45 -33.53
N GLU A 342 2.90 26.02 -34.73
CA GLU A 342 2.28 27.32 -34.96
C GLU A 342 0.75 27.25 -35.11
N ASP A 343 0.19 26.07 -35.41
CA ASP A 343 -1.27 25.86 -35.55
C ASP A 343 -1.93 25.63 -34.17
N PRO A 344 -2.75 26.56 -33.67
CA PRO A 344 -3.40 26.44 -32.36
C PRO A 344 -4.30 25.22 -32.24
N LEU A 345 -4.97 24.80 -33.33
CA LEU A 345 -5.85 23.62 -33.31
C LEU A 345 -5.06 22.33 -33.13
N LEU A 346 -3.92 22.23 -33.81
CA LEU A 346 -3.03 21.08 -33.67
C LEU A 346 -2.42 21.05 -32.25
N GLN A 347 -2.05 22.20 -31.70
CA GLN A 347 -1.54 22.31 -30.33
C GLN A 347 -2.59 21.85 -29.30
N ILE A 348 -3.83 22.36 -29.40
CA ILE A 348 -4.95 21.93 -28.55
C ILE A 348 -5.16 20.41 -28.63
N LEU A 349 -5.14 19.83 -29.83
CA LEU A 349 -5.36 18.40 -30.03
C LEU A 349 -4.24 17.56 -29.41
N VAL A 350 -2.98 17.98 -29.55
CA VAL A 350 -1.83 17.28 -28.95
C VAL A 350 -1.92 17.29 -27.42
N ILE A 351 -2.20 18.45 -26.82
CA ILE A 351 -2.38 18.58 -25.36
C ILE A 351 -3.55 17.70 -24.90
N TYR A 352 -4.70 17.79 -25.59
CA TYR A 352 -5.87 16.98 -25.28
C TYR A 352 -5.58 15.48 -25.33
N LEU A 353 -4.97 14.98 -26.40
CA LEU A 353 -4.71 13.54 -26.58
C LEU A 353 -3.73 13.01 -25.52
N ASN A 354 -2.71 13.80 -25.18
CA ASN A 354 -1.78 13.45 -24.11
C ASN A 354 -2.52 13.28 -22.78
N ASN A 355 -3.30 14.29 -22.39
CA ASN A 355 -4.07 14.27 -21.14
C ASN A 355 -5.20 13.22 -21.15
N PHE A 356 -5.83 12.99 -22.31
CA PHE A 356 -6.85 11.97 -22.51
C PHE A 356 -6.29 10.56 -22.27
N SER A 357 -5.09 10.26 -22.79
CA SER A 357 -4.45 8.96 -22.61
C SER A 357 -4.21 8.64 -21.13
N ILE A 358 -3.79 9.65 -20.35
CA ILE A 358 -3.60 9.54 -18.90
C ILE A 358 -4.96 9.39 -18.22
N ALA A 359 -5.92 10.25 -18.54
CA ALA A 359 -7.22 10.29 -17.87
C ALA A 359 -8.04 9.01 -18.08
N ILE A 360 -8.10 8.48 -19.30
CA ILE A 360 -8.96 7.33 -19.61
C ILE A 360 -8.50 6.06 -18.89
N SER A 361 -7.20 5.92 -18.66
CA SER A 361 -6.65 4.82 -17.87
C SER A 361 -7.25 4.79 -16.46
N ALA A 362 -7.56 5.96 -15.88
CA ALA A 362 -8.13 6.11 -14.54
C ALA A 362 -9.58 5.60 -14.40
N THR A 363 -10.24 5.20 -15.49
CA THR A 363 -11.53 4.50 -15.44
C THR A 363 -11.40 3.09 -14.87
N ILE A 364 -10.20 2.49 -14.95
CA ILE A 364 -9.90 1.16 -14.39
C ILE A 364 -9.67 1.31 -12.87
N PRO A 365 -10.46 0.63 -12.01
CA PRO A 365 -10.27 0.70 -10.57
C PRO A 365 -8.86 0.28 -10.15
N ILE A 366 -8.26 1.03 -9.22
CA ILE A 366 -6.93 0.78 -8.62
C ILE A 366 -5.77 0.89 -9.62
N ILE A 367 -5.68 0.04 -10.64
CA ILE A 367 -4.58 0.02 -11.61
C ILE A 367 -4.55 1.31 -12.44
N GLY A 368 -5.71 1.81 -12.86
CA GLY A 368 -5.80 3.08 -13.59
C GLY A 368 -5.29 4.28 -12.80
N GLN A 369 -5.42 4.21 -11.47
CA GLN A 369 -5.00 5.29 -10.57
C GLN A 369 -3.48 5.40 -10.47
N TYR A 370 -2.74 4.31 -10.72
CA TYR A 370 -1.28 4.35 -10.86
C TYR A 370 -0.86 5.18 -12.07
N TYR A 371 -1.44 4.93 -13.25
CA TYR A 371 -1.11 5.68 -14.47
C TYR A 371 -1.43 7.17 -14.30
N LEU A 372 -2.58 7.47 -13.69
CA LEU A 372 -2.96 8.84 -13.39
C LEU A 372 -1.97 9.51 -12.41
N ALA A 373 -1.65 8.84 -11.30
CA ALA A 373 -0.67 9.35 -10.35
C ALA A 373 0.72 9.52 -11.00
N SER A 374 1.13 8.62 -11.88
CA SER A 374 2.37 8.72 -12.63
C SER A 374 2.39 9.92 -13.56
N GLY A 375 1.31 10.16 -14.31
CA GLY A 375 1.21 11.31 -15.21
C GLY A 375 1.32 12.63 -14.45
N VAL A 376 0.55 12.77 -13.37
CA VAL A 376 0.54 13.97 -12.53
C VAL A 376 1.87 14.17 -11.80
N TYR A 377 2.48 13.09 -11.29
CA TYR A 377 3.79 13.14 -10.65
C TYR A 377 4.88 13.58 -11.64
N ASN A 378 4.87 13.02 -12.85
CA ASN A 378 5.84 13.37 -13.90
C ASN A 378 5.69 14.82 -14.36
N ALA A 379 4.46 15.34 -14.48
CA ALA A 379 4.23 16.74 -14.75
C ALA A 379 4.86 17.62 -13.66
N GLY A 380 4.65 17.27 -12.39
CA GLY A 380 5.29 17.94 -11.26
C GLY A 380 6.81 17.91 -11.36
N LEU A 381 7.41 16.73 -11.60
CA LEU A 381 8.85 16.57 -11.76
C LEU A 381 9.44 17.52 -12.80
N VAL A 382 8.84 17.60 -13.98
CA VAL A 382 9.30 18.49 -15.07
C VAL A 382 9.22 19.96 -14.65
N ILE A 383 8.11 20.38 -14.04
CA ILE A 383 7.95 21.76 -13.55
C ILE A 383 9.04 22.10 -12.52
N GLY A 384 9.30 21.19 -11.58
CA GLY A 384 10.34 21.35 -10.57
C GLY A 384 11.74 21.43 -11.16
N TYR A 385 12.05 20.57 -12.12
CA TYR A 385 13.32 20.60 -12.83
C TYR A 385 13.54 21.92 -13.57
N VAL A 386 12.59 22.34 -14.41
CA VAL A 386 12.68 23.57 -15.21
C VAL A 386 12.89 24.79 -14.32
N LEU A 387 12.23 24.83 -13.16
CA LEU A 387 12.42 25.89 -12.18
C LEU A 387 13.86 25.93 -11.62
N SER A 388 14.45 24.78 -11.34
CA SER A 388 15.81 24.71 -10.79
C SER A 388 16.90 25.10 -11.80
N THR A 389 16.66 24.90 -13.10
CA THR A 389 17.68 25.11 -14.15
C THR A 389 17.57 26.45 -14.87
N ASN A 390 16.39 27.08 -14.91
CA ASN A 390 16.21 28.41 -15.49
C ASN A 390 16.42 29.54 -14.47
N THR A 391 17.65 30.01 -14.35
CA THR A 391 18.07 31.07 -13.40
C THR A 391 17.43 32.45 -13.62
N GLY A 392 16.66 32.68 -14.70
CA GLY A 392 16.06 33.98 -15.05
C GLY A 392 14.51 34.06 -15.07
N ARG A 393 13.78 32.96 -14.89
CA ARG A 393 12.29 32.89 -14.98
C ARG A 393 11.61 32.33 -13.72
N SER A 394 12.30 32.41 -12.58
CA SER A 394 12.11 31.50 -11.44
C SER A 394 10.79 31.60 -10.66
N LEU A 395 9.99 32.66 -10.79
CA LEU A 395 8.70 32.73 -10.08
C LEU A 395 7.49 32.49 -10.99
N ASP A 396 7.64 32.67 -12.31
CA ASP A 396 6.54 32.45 -13.25
C ASP A 396 6.24 30.97 -13.46
N VAL A 397 7.24 30.10 -13.32
CA VAL A 397 7.06 28.63 -13.38
C VAL A 397 6.19 28.13 -12.21
N LEU A 398 6.24 28.79 -11.04
CA LEU A 398 5.34 28.47 -9.91
C LEU A 398 3.88 28.81 -10.22
N ARG A 399 3.63 29.80 -11.10
CA ARG A 399 2.27 30.15 -11.51
C ARG A 399 1.62 29.03 -12.30
N LEU A 400 2.39 28.19 -13.02
CA LEU A 400 1.88 27.03 -13.76
C LEU A 400 1.04 26.11 -12.86
N LEU A 401 1.42 25.91 -11.58
CA LEU A 401 0.67 25.08 -10.64
C LEU A 401 -0.73 25.61 -10.29
N LEU A 402 -0.94 26.91 -10.54
CA LEU A 402 -2.16 27.66 -10.23
C LEU A 402 -2.87 28.15 -11.49
N LEU A 403 -2.35 27.83 -12.69
CA LEU A 403 -2.99 28.28 -13.92
C LEU A 403 -4.37 27.63 -14.08
N PRO A 404 -5.35 28.36 -14.66
CA PRO A 404 -6.70 27.86 -14.80
C PRO A 404 -6.78 26.52 -15.55
N HIS A 405 -5.94 26.29 -16.56
CA HIS A 405 -5.91 25.03 -17.29
C HIS A 405 -5.46 23.87 -16.41
N THR A 406 -4.41 24.03 -15.59
CA THR A 406 -3.95 23.00 -14.65
C THR A 406 -5.01 22.64 -13.61
N LEU A 407 -5.73 23.63 -13.08
CA LEU A 407 -6.87 23.41 -12.19
C LEU A 407 -7.97 22.59 -12.87
N MET A 408 -8.27 22.90 -14.14
CA MET A 408 -9.26 22.18 -14.94
C MET A 408 -8.83 20.76 -15.29
N GLU A 409 -7.56 20.53 -15.62
CA GLU A 409 -7.00 19.19 -15.86
C GLU A 409 -7.12 18.32 -14.62
N ILE A 410 -6.67 18.82 -13.46
CA ILE A 410 -6.75 18.07 -12.20
C ILE A 410 -8.21 17.82 -11.83
N LEU A 411 -9.11 18.77 -12.07
CA LEU A 411 -10.55 18.56 -11.88
C LEU A 411 -11.10 17.47 -12.81
N ALA A 412 -10.75 17.50 -14.09
CA ALA A 412 -11.16 16.49 -15.07
C ALA A 412 -10.66 15.10 -14.66
N TYR A 413 -9.38 14.99 -14.31
CA TYR A 413 -8.77 13.77 -13.77
C TYR A 413 -9.50 13.26 -12.53
N SER A 414 -9.86 14.16 -11.61
CA SER A 414 -10.57 13.81 -10.39
C SER A 414 -11.97 13.27 -10.65
N ILE A 415 -12.68 13.84 -11.62
CA ILE A 415 -14.01 13.40 -12.04
C ILE A 415 -13.92 12.01 -12.70
N ILE A 416 -12.97 11.83 -13.63
CA ILE A 416 -12.80 10.56 -14.35
C ILE A 416 -12.34 9.46 -13.39
N ALA A 417 -11.36 9.72 -12.54
CA ALA A 417 -10.90 8.78 -11.51
C ALA A 417 -12.05 8.36 -10.57
N SER A 418 -12.89 9.32 -10.16
CA SER A 418 -14.05 9.05 -9.30
C SER A 418 -15.14 8.25 -10.01
N SER A 419 -15.22 8.30 -11.34
CA SER A 419 -16.16 7.47 -12.09
C SER A 419 -15.90 5.98 -11.88
N SER A 420 -14.64 5.56 -11.73
CA SER A 420 -14.22 4.16 -11.59
C SER A 420 -14.90 3.42 -10.44
N THR A 421 -15.29 4.11 -9.36
CA THR A 421 -15.99 3.50 -8.23
C THR A 421 -17.39 3.03 -8.57
N TYR A 422 -17.97 3.59 -9.63
CA TYR A 422 -19.33 3.31 -10.08
C TYR A 422 -19.39 2.35 -11.27
N LEU A 423 -18.24 1.92 -11.81
CA LEU A 423 -18.17 1.07 -12.99
C LEU A 423 -19.03 -0.19 -12.87
N LEU A 424 -18.94 -0.87 -11.73
CA LEU A 424 -19.70 -2.11 -11.48
C LEU A 424 -21.00 -1.89 -10.70
N SER A 425 -21.11 -0.81 -9.93
CA SER A 425 -22.23 -0.59 -9.01
C SER A 425 -23.35 0.29 -9.57
N ASN A 426 -23.02 1.27 -10.42
CA ASN A 426 -24.00 2.21 -10.98
C ASN A 426 -23.51 2.81 -12.31
N GLN A 427 -23.75 2.08 -13.40
CA GLN A 427 -23.30 2.43 -14.75
C GLN A 427 -23.80 3.82 -15.21
N ARG A 428 -25.00 4.25 -14.79
CA ARG A 428 -25.52 5.58 -15.14
C ARG A 428 -24.68 6.70 -14.53
N VAL A 429 -24.28 6.56 -13.26
CA VAL A 429 -23.40 7.52 -12.60
C VAL A 429 -22.00 7.47 -13.20
N PHE A 430 -21.49 6.28 -13.50
CA PHE A 430 -20.22 6.11 -14.22
C PHE A 430 -20.18 6.89 -15.54
N ILE A 431 -21.15 6.66 -16.43
CA ILE A 431 -21.20 7.33 -17.75
C ILE A 431 -21.32 8.85 -17.59
N LYS A 432 -22.18 9.34 -16.68
CA LYS A 432 -22.35 10.77 -16.44
C LYS A 432 -21.06 11.44 -15.98
N LEU A 433 -20.36 10.83 -15.02
CA LEU A 433 -19.09 11.36 -14.53
C LEU A 433 -18.01 11.28 -15.61
N LEU A 434 -17.92 10.17 -16.34
CA LEU A 434 -16.96 10.03 -17.42
C LEU A 434 -17.15 11.12 -18.49
N LEU A 435 -18.37 11.31 -18.98
CA LEU A 435 -18.67 12.35 -19.98
C LEU A 435 -18.39 13.76 -19.45
N LEU A 436 -18.80 14.06 -18.20
CA LEU A 436 -18.50 15.34 -17.57
C LEU A 436 -16.99 15.57 -17.50
N GLY A 437 -16.24 14.56 -17.07
CA GLY A 437 -14.79 14.62 -16.97
C GLY A 437 -14.11 14.84 -18.32
N LEU A 438 -14.57 14.14 -19.37
CA LEU A 438 -14.04 14.31 -20.73
C LEU A 438 -14.33 15.69 -21.31
N ILE A 439 -15.50 16.27 -21.01
CA ILE A 439 -15.83 17.64 -21.40
C ILE A 439 -14.89 18.63 -20.70
N VAL A 440 -14.71 18.51 -19.38
CA VAL A 440 -13.79 19.38 -18.63
C VAL A 440 -12.35 19.21 -19.13
N LEU A 441 -11.94 17.99 -19.45
CA LEU A 441 -10.62 17.68 -20.00
C LEU A 441 -10.39 18.33 -21.36
N PHE A 442 -11.42 18.40 -22.21
CA PHE A 442 -11.36 19.06 -23.51
C PHE A 442 -11.32 20.59 -23.39
N LEU A 443 -11.99 21.16 -22.37
CA LEU A 443 -11.95 22.60 -22.14
C LEU A 443 -10.60 23.09 -21.60
N ALA A 444 -9.86 22.26 -20.87
CA ALA A 444 -8.56 22.62 -20.31
C ALA A 444 -7.52 23.10 -21.36
N PRO A 445 -7.24 22.37 -22.46
CA PRO A 445 -6.30 22.83 -23.48
C PRO A 445 -6.78 24.08 -24.23
N LEU A 446 -8.09 24.32 -24.35
CA LEU A 446 -8.59 25.59 -24.90
C LEU A 446 -8.21 26.78 -24.01
N VAL A 447 -8.31 26.59 -22.70
CA VAL A 447 -7.91 27.61 -21.71
C VAL A 447 -6.40 27.77 -21.69
N GLU A 448 -5.64 26.68 -21.82
CA GLU A 448 -4.18 26.71 -21.93
C GLU A 448 -3.74 27.52 -23.15
N GLU A 449 -4.27 27.20 -24.32
CA GLU A 449 -3.95 27.89 -25.57
C GLU A 449 -4.33 29.37 -25.52
N ALA A 450 -5.53 29.69 -25.01
CA ALA A 450 -5.93 31.08 -24.80
C ALA A 450 -4.99 31.82 -23.84
N THR A 451 -4.51 31.15 -22.78
CA THR A 451 -3.55 31.73 -21.83
C THR A 451 -2.20 32.00 -22.52
N ILE A 452 -1.72 31.07 -23.36
CA ILE A 452 -0.48 31.24 -24.12
C ILE A 452 -0.60 32.42 -25.09
N LEU A 453 -1.72 32.56 -25.80
CA LEU A 453 -1.96 33.66 -26.74
C LEU A 453 -2.04 35.03 -26.06
N ILE A 454 -2.52 35.10 -24.82
CA ILE A 454 -2.60 36.36 -24.04
C ILE A 454 -1.23 36.75 -23.46
N LEU A 455 -0.37 35.77 -23.17
CA LEU A 455 0.94 35.98 -22.54
C LEU A 455 2.08 36.20 -23.55
N LYS A 456 1.88 35.84 -24.82
CA LYS A 456 2.74 36.23 -25.95
C LYS A 456 2.45 37.68 -26.34
#